data_AF-A0A7S2YLK0-F1
#
_entry.id   AF-A0A7S2YLK0-F1
#
_cell.length_a   1.000
_cell.length_b   1.000
_cell.length_c   1.000
_cell.angle_alpha   90.00
_cell.angle_beta   90.00
_cell.angle_gamma   90.00
#
_symmetry.space_group_name_H-M   'P 1'
#
loop_
_entity.id
_entity.type
_entity.pdbx_description
1 polymer ?
#
loop_
_entity_poly.entity_id
_entity_poly.type
_entity_poly.pdbx_seq_one_letter_code
_entity_poly.pdbx_strand_id
1 'polypeptide(L)'
;MQLFRPILLLVLGGAVNARRCGTSITDECESDHDRRYDPNVPTDLFSNARAWQRVNGLYSGILYRYNAENLNPVALTQYEQFAYPTQVYLNISVSGTRVYRHMFMFRIGADPIATEDLVSGYLRIGQQVQCDSLGFATWEKDGIAANMRSICSTDASETSETFLPDESKAYPIDAYGVKFEEIFHAGSVETPKVTLASTFKCISVRCPMISIIEETFEGTDRVAFEIGDLESINSTAFVDGVNAAPETFVTGETGSVYLPMSASCLNEGRCYTDREICDAGDPSDFCRDNYAVVFTESPYQDESGDIKPGAVAAFVLASLIFAIGLIYTVYLIMRNQQVFRYRYFFATRMIDSMETDKHLDEFTADDVNKEYEHLVELLRGKINQESMYEWLSTGELGYMDWGDFAVLWAQLDRDKSGDAGFLEFCSFLGHSWAELEACKAERVGYSEQGGAVPDNDGDM
;
A
#
# COMPACT_ATOMS: atom_id res chain seq x y z
N MET A 1 -17.70 30.27 -21.45
CA MET A 1 -17.71 28.85 -20.99
C MET A 1 -16.32 28.21 -20.84
N GLN A 2 -15.23 28.80 -21.35
CA GLN A 2 -13.87 28.25 -21.21
C GLN A 2 -13.25 28.35 -19.80
N LEU A 3 -13.81 29.18 -18.91
CA LEU A 3 -13.31 29.36 -17.53
C LEU A 3 -13.56 28.18 -16.58
N PHE A 4 -14.47 27.25 -16.91
CA PHE A 4 -14.84 26.16 -16.00
C PHE A 4 -14.00 24.88 -16.15
N ARG A 5 -13.38 24.68 -17.32
CA ARG A 5 -12.57 23.48 -17.61
C ARG A 5 -11.35 23.29 -16.69
N PRO A 6 -10.55 24.33 -16.36
CA PRO A 6 -9.37 24.13 -15.54
C PRO A 6 -9.69 23.86 -14.05
N ILE A 7 -10.81 24.38 -13.54
CA ILE A 7 -11.22 24.17 -12.14
C ILE A 7 -11.70 22.73 -11.93
N LEU A 8 -12.45 22.17 -12.88
CA LEU A 8 -12.90 20.78 -12.81
C LEU A 8 -11.73 19.78 -12.90
N LEU A 9 -10.71 20.08 -13.71
CA LEU A 9 -9.50 19.26 -13.84
C LEU A 9 -8.60 19.32 -12.59
N LEU A 10 -8.57 20.44 -11.87
CA LEU A 10 -7.81 20.57 -10.62
C LEU A 10 -8.43 19.77 -9.47
N VAL A 11 -9.77 19.66 -9.42
CA VAL A 11 -10.48 18.89 -8.38
C VAL A 11 -10.42 17.38 -8.66
N LEU A 12 -10.43 16.96 -9.92
CA LEU A 12 -10.43 15.54 -10.30
C LEU A 12 -9.01 14.96 -10.47
N GLY A 13 -8.02 15.77 -10.87
CA GLY A 13 -6.67 15.29 -11.19
C GLY A 13 -5.80 14.95 -9.97
N GLY A 14 -6.08 15.53 -8.79
CA GLY A 14 -5.28 15.30 -7.58
C GLY A 14 -5.59 14.01 -6.82
N ALA A 15 -6.64 13.27 -7.20
CA ALA A 15 -7.14 12.14 -6.42
C ALA A 15 -6.60 10.76 -6.83
N VAL A 16 -5.82 10.64 -7.91
CA VAL A 16 -5.57 9.35 -8.59
C VAL A 16 -4.16 8.77 -8.34
N ASN A 17 -3.25 9.50 -7.71
CA ASN A 17 -1.99 8.88 -7.25
C ASN A 17 -2.24 8.21 -5.90
N ALA A 18 -1.97 6.89 -5.85
CA ALA A 18 -2.17 6.00 -4.70
C ALA A 18 -1.97 6.74 -3.37
N ARG A 19 -3.08 6.95 -2.63
CA ARG A 19 -3.05 7.71 -1.39
C ARG A 19 -2.28 6.89 -0.36
N ARG A 20 -1.20 7.47 0.16
CA ARG A 20 -0.50 6.92 1.31
C ARG A 20 -1.48 6.88 2.50
N CYS A 21 -1.50 5.77 3.23
CA CYS A 21 -2.12 5.71 4.54
C CYS A 21 -1.44 6.71 5.51
N GLY A 22 -2.04 6.91 6.68
CA GLY A 22 -1.47 7.75 7.75
C GLY A 22 -1.60 9.26 7.54
N THR A 23 -2.40 9.73 6.57
CA THR A 23 -2.65 11.17 6.39
C THR A 23 -3.84 11.64 7.25
N SER A 24 -4.00 12.95 7.39
CA SER A 24 -5.18 13.52 8.09
C SER A 24 -6.54 13.11 7.48
N ILE A 25 -6.55 12.67 6.21
CA ILE A 25 -7.76 12.31 5.46
C ILE A 25 -7.86 10.81 5.13
N THR A 26 -6.83 10.02 5.44
CA THR A 26 -6.81 8.57 5.26
C THR A 26 -6.72 7.86 6.60
N ASP A 27 -7.07 6.58 6.64
CA ASP A 27 -6.87 5.75 7.84
C ASP A 27 -5.38 5.57 8.16
N GLU A 28 -5.08 5.18 9.40
CA GLU A 28 -3.71 4.91 9.86
C GLU A 28 -3.07 3.78 9.06
N CYS A 29 -1.75 3.75 8.95
CA CYS A 29 -1.07 2.66 8.25
C CYS A 29 -1.07 1.40 9.12
N GLU A 30 -1.17 0.22 8.50
CA GLU A 30 -1.00 -1.04 9.23
C GLU A 30 0.44 -1.14 9.77
N SER A 31 1.41 -0.55 9.08
CA SER A 31 2.79 -0.40 9.57
C SER A 31 2.94 0.33 10.90
N ASP A 32 1.96 1.14 11.32
CA ASP A 32 1.99 1.81 12.64
C ASP A 32 1.64 0.85 13.79
N HIS A 33 0.91 -0.25 13.51
CA HIS A 33 0.38 -1.18 14.52
C HIS A 33 0.98 -2.58 14.42
N ASP A 34 1.42 -2.98 13.22
CA ASP A 34 1.95 -4.29 12.92
C ASP A 34 3.35 -4.18 12.30
N ARG A 35 4.35 -4.64 13.04
CA ARG A 35 5.75 -4.61 12.62
C ARG A 35 6.00 -5.32 11.28
N ARG A 36 5.13 -6.24 10.85
CA ARG A 36 5.26 -6.97 9.59
C ARG A 36 5.20 -6.02 8.40
N TYR A 37 4.36 -4.99 8.50
CA TYR A 37 4.17 -3.95 7.51
C TYR A 37 5.23 -2.84 7.59
N ASP A 38 5.94 -2.67 8.72
CA ASP A 38 6.94 -1.59 8.87
C ASP A 38 8.25 -1.88 8.11
N PRO A 39 8.58 -1.13 7.04
CA PRO A 39 9.82 -1.33 6.27
C PRO A 39 11.09 -0.97 7.06
N ASN A 40 10.97 -0.25 8.19
CA ASN A 40 12.10 0.14 9.03
C ASN A 40 12.48 -0.92 10.06
N VAL A 41 11.60 -1.89 10.34
CA VAL A 41 11.93 -3.01 11.22
C VAL A 41 12.86 -3.97 10.46
N PRO A 42 14.09 -4.19 10.95
CA PRO A 42 15.04 -5.06 10.27
C PRO A 42 14.52 -6.50 10.19
N THR A 43 14.74 -7.16 9.06
CA THR A 43 14.42 -8.58 8.88
C THR A 43 15.49 -9.51 9.47
N ASP A 44 16.59 -8.96 9.97
CA ASP A 44 17.70 -9.68 10.59
C ASP A 44 17.26 -10.53 11.80
N LEU A 45 17.73 -11.79 11.84
CA LEU A 45 17.33 -12.77 12.85
C LEU A 45 17.77 -12.35 14.26
N PHE A 46 18.94 -11.73 14.42
CA PHE A 46 19.42 -11.26 15.72
C PHE A 46 18.61 -10.07 16.24
N SER A 47 18.17 -9.20 15.34
CA SER A 47 17.35 -8.03 15.64
C SER A 47 15.94 -8.43 16.05
N ASN A 48 15.38 -9.46 15.39
CA ASN A 48 14.02 -9.96 15.66
C ASN A 48 13.96 -10.89 16.89
N ALA A 49 14.99 -11.70 17.14
CA ALA A 49 15.08 -12.54 18.33
C ALA A 49 16.52 -12.68 18.85
N ARG A 50 16.78 -12.10 20.04
CA ARG A 50 18.08 -12.24 20.74
C ARG A 50 18.48 -13.69 21.02
N ALA A 51 17.53 -14.62 21.03
CA ALA A 51 17.80 -16.03 21.24
C ALA A 51 18.69 -16.62 20.12
N TRP A 52 18.64 -16.09 18.89
CA TRP A 52 19.56 -16.48 17.81
C TRP A 52 21.02 -16.21 18.15
N GLN A 53 21.31 -15.09 18.82
CA GLN A 53 22.67 -14.79 19.28
C GLN A 53 23.18 -15.82 20.29
N ARG A 54 22.27 -16.43 21.05
CA ARG A 54 22.61 -17.39 22.10
C ARG A 54 22.77 -18.81 21.56
N VAL A 55 21.98 -19.18 20.54
CA VAL A 55 22.09 -20.52 19.93
C VAL A 55 23.14 -20.59 18.81
N ASN A 56 23.66 -19.45 18.32
CA ASN A 56 24.74 -19.41 17.35
C ASN A 56 26.04 -19.98 17.95
N GLY A 57 26.52 -21.11 17.45
CA GLY A 57 27.70 -21.80 17.98
C GLY A 57 27.82 -23.27 17.56
N LEU A 58 28.78 -23.96 18.19
CA LEU A 58 29.05 -25.37 18.00
C LEU A 58 28.61 -26.14 19.24
N TYR A 59 27.98 -27.30 19.03
CA TYR A 59 27.39 -28.10 20.08
C TYR A 59 27.62 -29.60 19.85
N SER A 60 27.59 -30.37 20.94
CA SER A 60 27.59 -31.83 20.89
C SER A 60 26.71 -32.41 21.99
N GLY A 61 26.03 -33.52 21.71
CA GLY A 61 25.12 -34.15 22.66
C GLY A 61 24.51 -35.42 22.11
N ILE A 62 23.54 -35.97 22.84
CA ILE A 62 22.84 -37.19 22.45
C ILE A 62 21.38 -36.84 22.17
N LEU A 63 20.90 -37.24 20.99
CA LEU A 63 19.48 -37.21 20.67
C LEU A 63 18.81 -38.52 21.04
N TYR A 64 17.58 -38.40 21.52
CA TYR A 64 16.65 -39.49 21.79
C TYR A 64 15.35 -39.24 21.03
N ARG A 65 14.74 -40.30 20.49
CA ARG A 65 13.48 -40.22 19.75
C ARG A 65 12.36 -40.93 20.49
N TYR A 66 11.21 -40.29 20.51
CA TYR A 66 10.01 -40.76 21.20
C TYR A 66 8.80 -40.73 20.28
N ASN A 67 7.91 -41.70 20.48
CA ASN A 67 6.62 -41.72 19.81
C ASN A 67 5.73 -40.62 20.40
N ALA A 68 5.08 -39.83 19.54
CA ALA A 68 4.33 -38.66 19.98
C ALA A 68 3.05 -38.99 20.77
N GLU A 69 2.47 -40.18 20.58
CA GLU A 69 1.22 -40.60 21.26
C GLU A 69 1.49 -41.13 22.67
N ASN A 70 2.52 -41.96 22.83
CA ASN A 70 2.74 -42.72 24.06
C ASN A 70 4.03 -42.38 24.82
N LEU A 71 4.87 -41.48 24.27
CA LEU A 71 6.16 -41.06 24.83
C LEU A 71 7.14 -42.20 25.11
N ASN A 72 6.91 -43.39 24.56
CA ASN A 72 7.88 -44.46 24.63
C ASN A 72 9.01 -44.18 23.64
N PRO A 73 10.26 -44.56 23.97
CA PRO A 73 11.34 -44.57 22.99
C PRO A 73 10.89 -45.35 21.76
N VAL A 74 11.07 -44.77 20.57
CA VAL A 74 10.66 -45.47 19.34
C VAL A 74 11.61 -46.64 19.12
N ALA A 75 11.07 -47.87 19.17
CA ALA A 75 11.79 -49.02 18.67
C ALA A 75 11.79 -48.96 17.14
N LEU A 76 12.95 -49.13 16.50
CA LEU A 76 13.14 -49.09 15.04
C LEU A 76 11.92 -49.62 14.28
N THR A 77 11.13 -48.73 13.71
CA THR A 77 9.99 -49.12 12.85
C THR A 77 10.41 -49.18 11.40
N GLN A 78 9.61 -49.88 10.58
CA GLN A 78 9.89 -50.17 9.17
C GLN A 78 10.01 -48.94 8.23
N TYR A 79 9.81 -47.73 8.75
CA TYR A 79 9.83 -46.46 8.01
C TYR A 79 10.94 -45.51 8.46
N GLU A 80 11.76 -45.90 9.44
CA GLU A 80 12.68 -44.97 10.10
C GLU A 80 14.12 -45.16 9.65
N GLN A 81 14.63 -44.23 8.85
CA GLN A 81 16.03 -44.25 8.41
C GLN A 81 17.02 -44.01 9.57
N PHE A 82 16.59 -43.38 10.67
CA PHE A 82 17.43 -42.99 11.80
C PHE A 82 17.23 -43.90 13.02
N ALA A 83 18.34 -44.38 13.59
CA ALA A 83 18.34 -45.20 14.80
C ALA A 83 18.84 -44.40 16.01
N TYR A 84 18.09 -44.40 17.11
CA TYR A 84 18.40 -43.65 18.34
C TYR A 84 18.80 -44.61 19.49
N PRO A 85 19.63 -44.17 20.45
CA PRO A 85 20.21 -42.83 20.60
C PRO A 85 21.31 -42.51 19.59
N THR A 86 21.48 -41.21 19.31
CA THR A 86 22.41 -40.70 18.29
C THR A 86 23.33 -39.64 18.87
N GLN A 87 24.63 -39.79 18.71
CA GLN A 87 25.63 -38.76 19.01
C GLN A 87 25.55 -37.71 17.92
N VAL A 88 25.40 -36.46 18.32
CA VAL A 88 25.27 -35.33 17.41
C VAL A 88 26.41 -34.33 17.61
N TYR A 89 26.88 -33.77 16.50
CA TYR A 89 27.71 -32.57 16.45
C TYR A 89 27.01 -31.55 15.57
N LEU A 90 26.61 -30.42 16.16
CA LEU A 90 25.76 -29.41 15.53
C LEU A 90 26.48 -28.07 15.46
N ASN A 91 26.50 -27.46 14.28
CA ASN A 91 26.92 -26.08 14.06
C ASN A 91 25.70 -25.27 13.62
N ILE A 92 25.35 -24.26 14.41
CA ILE A 92 24.35 -23.24 14.04
C ILE A 92 25.09 -21.94 13.78
N SER A 93 24.99 -21.43 12.56
CA SER A 93 25.59 -20.18 12.12
C SER A 93 24.52 -19.21 11.65
N VAL A 94 24.42 -18.04 12.26
CA VAL A 94 23.43 -17.01 11.93
C VAL A 94 24.12 -15.77 11.38
N SER A 95 23.64 -15.25 10.25
CA SER A 95 24.16 -14.04 9.61
C SER A 95 23.04 -13.28 8.90
N GLY A 96 22.70 -12.08 9.38
CA GLY A 96 21.63 -11.29 8.78
C GLY A 96 20.28 -11.98 8.95
N THR A 97 19.58 -12.12 7.82
CA THR A 97 18.32 -12.85 7.73
C THR A 97 18.50 -14.38 7.67
N ARG A 98 19.72 -14.91 7.79
CA ARG A 98 20.02 -16.29 7.43
C ARG A 98 20.47 -17.10 8.62
N VAL A 99 20.08 -18.37 8.62
CA VAL A 99 20.58 -19.39 9.52
C VAL A 99 21.04 -20.60 8.71
N TYR A 100 22.23 -21.07 9.02
CA TYR A 100 22.79 -22.29 8.49
C TYR A 100 22.95 -23.28 9.63
N ARG A 101 22.47 -24.50 9.41
CA ARG A 101 22.53 -25.62 10.34
C ARG A 101 23.33 -26.73 9.68
N HIS A 102 24.39 -27.17 10.32
CA HIS A 102 25.20 -28.28 9.87
C HIS A 102 25.32 -29.31 10.98
N MET A 103 24.91 -30.54 10.71
CA MET A 103 24.77 -31.56 11.73
C MET A 103 25.42 -32.87 11.27
N PHE A 104 26.30 -33.41 12.11
CA PHE A 104 26.77 -34.79 12.00
C PHE A 104 26.06 -35.65 13.03
N MET A 105 25.57 -36.80 12.59
CA MET A 105 24.87 -37.77 13.42
C MET A 105 25.57 -39.13 13.34
N PHE A 106 25.83 -39.73 14.50
CA PHE A 106 26.45 -41.04 14.64
C PHE A 106 25.59 -41.91 15.56
N ARG A 107 25.12 -43.05 15.06
CA ARG A 107 24.35 -43.99 15.88
C ARG A 107 25.19 -44.52 17.04
N ILE A 108 24.68 -44.44 18.27
CA ILE A 108 25.34 -44.96 19.48
C ILE A 108 24.73 -46.32 19.84
N GLY A 109 25.58 -47.29 20.15
CA GLY A 109 25.19 -48.55 20.78
C GLY A 109 25.70 -49.77 20.04
N ALA A 110 25.87 -50.86 20.79
CA ALA A 110 26.07 -52.19 20.26
C ALA A 110 24.72 -52.90 20.32
N ASP A 111 24.05 -53.12 19.18
CA ASP A 111 22.91 -54.04 19.17
C ASP A 111 23.26 -55.27 18.31
N PRO A 112 23.11 -56.49 18.86
CA PRO A 112 23.56 -57.74 18.27
C PRO A 112 22.58 -58.27 17.20
N ILE A 113 21.63 -57.43 16.75
CA ILE A 113 20.70 -57.78 15.69
C ILE A 113 21.41 -57.61 14.34
N ALA A 114 22.34 -58.55 14.09
CA ALA A 114 22.79 -58.91 12.77
C ALA A 114 21.62 -59.57 12.01
N THR A 115 20.58 -58.80 11.69
CA THR A 115 19.60 -59.28 10.72
C THR A 115 20.02 -58.77 9.36
N GLU A 116 20.46 -59.70 8.52
CA GLU A 116 20.82 -59.52 7.11
C GLU A 116 19.69 -58.92 6.25
N ASP A 117 18.49 -58.69 6.83
CA ASP A 117 17.28 -58.19 6.18
C ASP A 117 16.92 -56.72 6.52
N LEU A 118 17.89 -55.88 6.89
CA LEU A 118 17.61 -54.43 6.98
C LEU A 118 17.27 -53.92 5.57
N VAL A 119 16.01 -53.49 5.39
CA VAL A 119 15.53 -52.83 4.17
C VAL A 119 16.49 -51.69 3.81
N SER A 120 16.86 -51.60 2.54
CA SER A 120 17.69 -50.50 2.01
C SER A 120 17.23 -49.14 2.55
N GLY A 121 18.05 -48.48 3.37
CA GLY A 121 17.76 -47.14 3.92
C GLY A 121 18.02 -46.92 5.42
N TYR A 122 18.27 -47.96 6.23
CA TYR A 122 18.59 -47.78 7.66
C TYR A 122 20.04 -47.39 7.90
N LEU A 123 20.26 -46.48 8.86
CA LEU A 123 21.59 -46.20 9.39
C LEU A 123 22.19 -47.39 10.14
N ARG A 124 23.31 -47.86 9.61
CA ARG A 124 24.15 -48.87 10.26
C ARG A 124 24.85 -48.27 11.49
N ILE A 125 25.22 -49.13 12.44
CA ILE A 125 26.06 -48.72 13.57
C ILE A 125 27.36 -48.14 13.03
N GLY A 126 27.74 -46.96 13.53
CA GLY A 126 28.91 -46.22 13.07
C GLY A 126 28.78 -45.54 11.70
N GLN A 127 27.61 -45.62 11.06
CA GLN A 127 27.32 -44.81 9.87
C GLN A 127 27.13 -43.35 10.29
N GLN A 128 27.77 -42.46 9.53
CA GLN A 128 27.64 -41.02 9.66
C GLN A 128 26.51 -40.54 8.77
N VAL A 129 25.67 -39.65 9.31
CA VAL A 129 24.82 -38.78 8.47
C VAL A 129 25.29 -37.36 8.61
N GLN A 130 25.42 -36.70 7.47
CA GLN A 130 25.61 -35.28 7.41
C GLN A 130 24.30 -34.64 6.94
N CYS A 131 23.77 -33.71 7.72
CA CYS A 131 22.62 -32.89 7.36
C CYS A 131 23.04 -31.42 7.28
N ASP A 132 22.79 -30.82 6.13
CA ASP A 132 23.01 -29.41 5.83
C ASP A 132 21.67 -28.73 5.60
N SER A 133 21.35 -27.71 6.38
CA SER A 133 20.11 -26.96 6.25
C SER A 133 20.36 -25.46 6.18
N LEU A 134 19.65 -24.78 5.27
CA LEU A 134 19.67 -23.33 5.14
C LEU A 134 18.26 -22.78 5.33
N GLY A 135 18.09 -21.81 6.24
CA GLY A 135 16.84 -21.09 6.39
C GLY A 135 17.00 -19.57 6.45
N PHE A 136 15.86 -18.91 6.32
CA PHE A 136 15.73 -17.47 6.25
C PHE A 136 14.67 -16.97 7.25
N ALA A 137 14.86 -15.76 7.75
CA ALA A 137 13.87 -15.05 8.55
C ALA A 137 12.54 -14.96 7.80
N THR A 138 11.45 -15.20 8.51
CA THR A 138 10.10 -15.05 7.96
C THR A 138 9.68 -13.58 7.92
N TRP A 139 8.68 -13.28 7.09
CA TRP A 139 8.04 -11.95 7.03
C TRP A 139 7.28 -11.59 8.31
N GLU A 140 7.01 -12.56 9.19
CA GLU A 140 6.37 -12.36 10.50
C GLU A 140 7.25 -11.57 11.49
N LYS A 141 8.57 -11.48 11.21
CA LYS A 141 9.58 -10.78 12.01
C LYS A 141 9.60 -11.23 13.48
N ASP A 142 9.17 -12.47 13.75
CA ASP A 142 9.04 -13.07 15.08
C ASP A 142 10.26 -13.88 15.52
N GLY A 143 11.29 -13.90 14.68
CA GLY A 143 12.49 -14.69 14.93
C GLY A 143 12.34 -16.15 14.54
N ILE A 144 11.26 -16.55 13.87
CA ILE A 144 11.20 -17.84 13.19
C ILE A 144 12.08 -17.75 11.93
N ALA A 145 12.82 -18.83 11.67
CA ALA A 145 13.47 -19.04 10.40
C ALA A 145 12.80 -20.23 9.68
N ALA A 146 12.38 -19.99 8.44
CA ALA A 146 11.87 -21.03 7.55
C ALA A 146 13.04 -21.63 6.76
N ASN A 147 13.18 -22.95 6.80
CA ASN A 147 14.17 -23.69 6.03
C ASN A 147 13.76 -23.70 4.55
N MET A 148 14.70 -23.34 3.70
CA MET A 148 14.55 -23.39 2.25
C MET A 148 15.02 -24.71 1.67
N ARG A 149 16.09 -25.29 2.25
CA ARG A 149 16.73 -26.49 1.72
C ARG A 149 17.41 -27.26 2.83
N SER A 150 17.12 -28.55 2.87
CA SER A 150 17.86 -29.51 3.66
C SER A 150 18.40 -30.65 2.81
N ILE A 151 19.65 -30.99 3.03
CA ILE A 151 20.31 -32.12 2.39
C ILE A 151 20.84 -33.00 3.52
N CYS A 152 20.23 -34.17 3.72
CA CYS A 152 20.79 -35.21 4.55
C CYS A 152 21.37 -36.30 3.65
N SER A 153 22.66 -36.56 3.79
CA SER A 153 23.39 -37.56 3.02
C SER A 153 23.93 -38.62 3.96
N THR A 154 23.58 -39.88 3.68
CA THR A 154 24.16 -41.08 4.28
C THR A 154 25.29 -41.65 3.41
N ASP A 155 25.23 -41.35 2.11
CA ASP A 155 26.22 -41.53 1.05
C ASP A 155 26.06 -40.35 0.06
N ALA A 156 27.13 -39.91 -0.61
CA ALA A 156 27.21 -38.64 -1.38
C ALA A 156 26.25 -38.50 -2.60
N SER A 157 25.23 -39.35 -2.75
CA SER A 157 24.39 -39.45 -3.95
C SER A 157 22.89 -39.24 -3.77
N GLU A 158 22.36 -39.06 -2.55
CA GLU A 158 20.91 -38.80 -2.36
C GLU A 158 20.66 -37.40 -1.83
N THR A 159 19.93 -36.61 -2.62
CA THR A 159 19.45 -35.27 -2.26
C THR A 159 17.94 -35.33 -2.05
N SER A 160 17.47 -35.12 -0.82
CA SER A 160 16.08 -34.74 -0.58
C SER A 160 15.89 -33.27 -0.96
N GLU A 161 14.82 -32.95 -1.68
CA GLU A 161 14.40 -31.56 -1.93
C GLU A 161 13.30 -31.14 -0.95
N THR A 162 13.42 -29.93 -0.42
CA THR A 162 12.47 -29.32 0.51
C THR A 162 11.70 -28.20 -0.19
N PHE A 163 10.39 -28.11 0.06
CA PHE A 163 9.54 -26.98 -0.37
C PHE A 163 9.18 -26.11 0.84
N LEU A 164 8.90 -24.82 0.60
CA LEU A 164 8.45 -23.87 1.63
C LEU A 164 7.10 -24.29 2.23
N PRO A 165 6.85 -24.06 3.53
CA PRO A 165 5.54 -24.28 4.14
C PRO A 165 4.48 -23.37 3.51
N ASP A 166 3.36 -23.96 3.10
CA ASP A 166 2.15 -23.19 2.72
C ASP A 166 1.53 -22.50 3.95
N GLU A 167 1.64 -23.10 5.15
CA GLU A 167 1.15 -22.50 6.40
C GLU A 167 1.97 -23.01 7.60
N SER A 168 2.99 -22.25 8.04
CA SER A 168 3.69 -22.55 9.28
C SER A 168 2.79 -22.22 10.48
N LYS A 169 2.39 -23.24 11.26
CA LYS A 169 1.80 -23.00 12.58
C LYS A 169 2.91 -22.58 13.55
N ALA A 170 3.05 -21.26 13.72
CA ALA A 170 3.92 -20.69 14.74
C ALA A 170 3.46 -21.16 16.13
N TYR A 171 4.33 -21.88 16.84
CA TYR A 171 4.13 -22.15 18.26
C TYR A 171 4.77 -20.99 19.03
N PRO A 172 4.18 -20.52 20.15
CA PRO A 172 4.75 -19.43 20.90
C PRO A 172 6.13 -19.83 21.43
N ILE A 173 7.16 -19.14 20.93
CA ILE A 173 8.54 -19.29 21.39
C ILE A 173 8.72 -18.34 22.57
N ASP A 174 9.25 -18.83 23.69
CA ASP A 174 9.62 -17.96 24.79
C ASP A 174 10.91 -17.18 24.49
N ALA A 175 11.28 -16.21 25.33
CA ALA A 175 12.46 -15.38 25.13
C ALA A 175 13.82 -16.13 25.13
N TYR A 176 13.81 -17.47 25.30
CA TYR A 176 14.97 -18.33 25.35
C TYR A 176 15.02 -19.36 24.22
N GLY A 177 13.94 -19.49 23.44
CA GLY A 177 13.87 -20.38 22.29
C GLY A 177 14.09 -19.65 20.97
N VAL A 178 14.50 -20.41 19.95
CA VAL A 178 14.29 -20.09 18.54
C VAL A 178 13.68 -21.31 17.85
N LYS A 179 12.96 -21.08 16.75
CA LYS A 179 12.35 -22.14 15.95
C LYS A 179 12.91 -22.08 14.54
N PHE A 180 13.32 -23.24 14.06
CA PHE A 180 13.81 -23.51 12.72
C PHE A 180 12.88 -24.54 12.11
N GLU A 181 12.01 -24.11 11.21
CA GLU A 181 11.01 -25.00 10.60
C GLU A 181 11.50 -25.58 9.30
N GLU A 182 11.37 -26.88 9.14
CA GLU A 182 11.89 -27.66 8.03
C GLU A 182 10.83 -28.59 7.46
N ILE A 183 10.76 -28.73 6.14
CA ILE A 183 9.84 -29.67 5.50
C ILE A 183 10.66 -30.75 4.82
N PHE A 184 10.30 -32.00 5.07
CA PHE A 184 10.96 -33.13 4.44
C PHE A 184 10.01 -33.84 3.49
N HIS A 185 10.42 -33.98 2.24
CA HIS A 185 9.81 -34.93 1.33
C HIS A 185 10.58 -36.24 1.42
N ALA A 186 10.11 -37.14 2.29
CA ALA A 186 10.68 -38.48 2.41
C ALA A 186 10.19 -39.37 1.25
N GLY A 187 10.93 -39.37 0.13
CA GLY A 187 11.02 -40.46 -0.85
C GLY A 187 9.72 -41.03 -1.47
N SER A 188 9.53 -40.74 -2.76
CA SER A 188 8.46 -41.17 -3.70
C SER A 188 7.20 -40.28 -3.73
N VAL A 189 6.60 -40.16 -4.91
CA VAL A 189 5.38 -39.36 -5.16
C VAL A 189 4.18 -39.83 -4.33
N GLU A 190 4.27 -41.01 -3.71
CA GLU A 190 3.17 -41.67 -2.99
C GLU A 190 3.29 -41.61 -1.46
N THR A 191 4.41 -41.13 -0.90
CA THR A 191 4.55 -41.01 0.56
C THR A 191 3.93 -39.71 1.08
N PRO A 192 3.33 -39.74 2.30
CA PRO A 192 2.79 -38.54 2.93
C PRO A 192 3.91 -37.51 3.15
N LYS A 193 3.59 -36.23 2.92
CA LYS A 193 4.49 -35.13 3.23
C LYS A 193 4.74 -35.09 4.74
N VAL A 194 6.01 -35.08 5.13
CA VAL A 194 6.41 -34.99 6.53
C VAL A 194 6.95 -33.58 6.81
N THR A 195 6.52 -32.95 7.90
CA THR A 195 7.06 -31.67 8.36
C THR A 195 7.91 -31.90 9.59
N LEU A 196 9.12 -31.34 9.64
CA LEU A 196 9.99 -31.35 10.81
C LEU A 196 10.11 -29.95 11.40
N ALA A 197 9.61 -29.73 12.61
CA ALA A 197 9.82 -28.48 13.32
C ALA A 197 10.96 -28.63 14.33
N SER A 198 12.09 -27.97 14.10
CA SER A 198 13.21 -27.95 15.04
C SER A 198 13.12 -26.73 15.97
N THR A 199 13.10 -26.94 17.27
CA THR A 199 13.12 -25.88 18.28
C THR A 199 14.41 -25.97 19.07
N PHE A 200 15.17 -24.87 19.12
CA PHE A 200 16.38 -24.77 19.92
C PHE A 200 16.12 -23.86 21.11
N LYS A 201 16.28 -24.39 22.32
CA LYS A 201 16.03 -23.66 23.56
C LYS A 201 17.28 -23.55 24.40
N CYS A 202 17.67 -22.32 24.73
CA CYS A 202 18.73 -22.11 25.70
C CYS A 202 18.25 -22.47 27.10
N ILE A 203 18.94 -23.42 27.75
CA ILE A 203 18.62 -23.87 29.10
C ILE A 203 19.07 -22.83 30.16
N SER A 204 19.97 -21.91 29.80
CA SER A 204 20.38 -20.81 30.68
C SER A 204 20.72 -19.52 29.93
N VAL A 205 20.87 -18.41 30.67
CA VAL A 205 21.19 -17.07 30.14
C VAL A 205 22.49 -17.03 29.32
N ARG A 206 23.48 -17.85 29.68
CA ARG A 206 24.76 -17.96 28.96
C ARG A 206 24.75 -19.03 27.87
N CYS A 207 23.67 -19.81 27.78
CA CYS A 207 23.46 -20.90 26.83
C CYS A 207 24.67 -21.85 26.64
N PRO A 208 25.32 -22.34 27.71
CA PRO A 208 26.33 -23.38 27.58
C PRO A 208 25.71 -24.72 27.15
N MET A 209 24.39 -24.84 27.26
CA MET A 209 23.60 -25.97 26.80
C MET A 209 22.37 -25.46 26.06
N ILE A 210 22.08 -26.09 24.92
CA ILE A 210 20.81 -25.97 24.21
C ILE A 210 20.04 -27.28 24.35
N SER A 211 18.73 -27.18 24.51
CA SER A 211 17.84 -28.31 24.28
C SER A 211 17.34 -28.19 22.85
N ILE A 212 17.49 -29.26 22.07
CA ILE A 212 16.88 -29.37 20.74
C ILE A 212 15.65 -30.24 20.88
N ILE A 213 14.55 -29.80 20.28
CA ILE A 213 13.31 -30.56 20.16
C ILE A 213 12.94 -30.57 18.68
N GLU A 214 12.98 -31.72 18.04
CA GLU A 214 12.58 -31.87 16.65
C GLU A 214 11.25 -32.62 16.59
N GLU A 215 10.18 -31.97 16.17
CA GLU A 215 8.85 -32.58 16.07
C GLU A 215 8.58 -32.99 14.63
N THR A 216 8.19 -34.24 14.42
CA THR A 216 7.82 -34.80 13.11
C THR A 216 6.30 -34.85 12.99
N PHE A 217 5.77 -34.32 11.89
CA PHE A 217 4.33 -34.28 11.59
C PHE A 217 4.01 -34.96 10.27
N GLU A 218 2.94 -35.75 10.23
CA GLU A 218 2.28 -36.23 9.01
C GLU A 218 0.97 -35.46 8.83
N GLY A 219 0.93 -34.54 7.85
CA GLY A 219 -0.15 -33.56 7.77
C GLY A 219 -0.19 -32.67 9.02
N THR A 220 -1.25 -32.75 9.81
CA THR A 220 -1.38 -32.00 11.09
C THR A 220 -1.05 -32.83 12.33
N ASP A 221 -0.87 -34.14 12.17
CA ASP A 221 -0.73 -35.06 13.29
C ASP A 221 0.75 -35.21 13.64
N ARG A 222 1.10 -34.93 14.90
CA ARG A 222 2.46 -35.14 15.41
C ARG A 222 2.68 -36.63 15.58
N VAL A 223 3.64 -37.21 14.86
CA VAL A 223 3.88 -38.67 14.84
C VAL A 223 5.10 -39.06 15.69
N ALA A 224 6.11 -38.21 15.76
CA ALA A 224 7.31 -38.43 16.56
C ALA A 224 7.88 -37.11 17.08
N PHE A 225 8.73 -37.17 18.09
CA PHE A 225 9.60 -36.07 18.42
C PHE A 225 10.96 -36.57 18.94
N GLU A 226 11.98 -35.78 18.68
CA GLU A 226 13.35 -36.00 19.09
C GLU A 226 13.72 -34.94 20.10
N ILE A 227 14.46 -35.32 21.13
CA ILE A 227 14.93 -34.41 22.16
C ILE A 227 16.35 -34.75 22.56
N GLY A 228 17.16 -33.72 22.75
CA GLY A 228 18.48 -33.86 23.33
C GLY A 228 18.96 -32.56 23.95
N ASP A 229 19.82 -32.69 24.94
CA ASP A 229 20.56 -31.57 25.49
C ASP A 229 21.97 -31.61 24.92
N LEU A 230 22.39 -30.52 24.30
CA LEU A 230 23.67 -30.39 23.62
C LEU A 230 24.51 -29.33 24.33
N GLU A 231 25.73 -29.69 24.67
CA GLU A 231 26.71 -28.82 25.30
C GLU A 231 27.45 -28.02 24.23
N SER A 232 27.67 -26.73 24.49
CA SER A 232 28.49 -25.88 23.64
C SER A 232 29.95 -26.32 23.72
N ILE A 233 30.57 -26.50 22.56
CA ILE A 233 31.97 -26.93 22.42
C ILE A 233 32.75 -25.94 21.56
N ASN A 234 34.07 -25.97 21.67
CA ASN A 234 34.94 -25.16 20.80
C ASN A 234 35.20 -25.87 19.46
N SER A 235 35.82 -25.14 18.51
CA SER A 235 36.09 -25.66 17.17
C SER A 235 37.00 -26.90 17.17
N THR A 236 38.01 -26.94 18.04
CA THR A 236 38.90 -28.10 18.18
C THR A 236 38.13 -29.34 18.63
N ALA A 237 37.35 -29.22 19.71
CA ALA A 237 36.53 -30.32 20.23
C ALA A 237 35.47 -30.79 19.23
N PHE A 238 34.91 -29.88 18.43
CA PHE A 238 33.97 -30.22 17.36
C PHE A 238 34.65 -31.06 16.27
N VAL A 239 35.77 -30.58 15.74
CA VAL A 239 36.52 -31.29 14.68
C VAL A 239 37.08 -32.62 15.18
N ASP A 240 37.70 -32.64 16.37
CA ASP A 240 38.25 -33.85 16.97
C ASP A 240 37.13 -34.87 17.26
N GLY A 241 35.99 -34.42 17.78
CA GLY A 241 34.85 -35.27 18.07
C GLY A 241 34.22 -35.89 16.83
N VAL A 242 34.02 -35.11 15.76
CA VAL A 242 33.53 -35.62 14.46
C VAL A 242 34.52 -36.62 13.86
N ASN A 243 35.83 -36.33 13.90
CA ASN A 243 36.85 -37.23 13.36
C ASN A 243 37.02 -38.52 14.15
N ALA A 244 36.88 -38.47 15.47
CA ALA A 244 37.01 -39.64 16.34
C ALA A 244 35.72 -40.48 16.42
N ALA A 245 34.56 -39.92 16.08
CA ALA A 245 33.28 -40.60 16.20
C ALA A 245 33.19 -41.91 15.39
N PRO A 246 33.67 -42.00 14.13
CA PRO A 246 33.71 -43.27 13.41
C PRO A 246 34.50 -44.35 14.16
N GLU A 247 35.70 -44.05 14.67
CA GLU A 247 36.50 -45.03 15.42
C GLU A 247 35.85 -45.40 16.77
N THR A 248 35.13 -44.46 17.37
CA THR A 248 34.49 -44.65 18.68
C THR A 248 33.21 -45.48 18.59
N PHE A 249 32.46 -45.37 17.49
CA PHE A 249 31.14 -45.98 17.34
C PHE A 249 31.08 -47.11 16.29
N VAL A 250 32.08 -47.28 15.42
CA VAL A 250 32.18 -48.42 14.50
C VAL A 250 32.82 -49.61 15.22
N THR A 251 32.00 -50.55 15.69
CA THR A 251 32.48 -51.82 16.25
C THR A 251 32.43 -52.93 15.18
N GLY A 252 33.31 -52.90 14.16
CA GLY A 252 33.45 -54.02 13.21
C GLY A 252 33.97 -53.69 11.80
N GLU A 253 34.51 -54.69 11.09
CA GLU A 253 35.14 -54.61 9.75
C GLU A 253 34.19 -54.31 8.57
N THR A 254 32.93 -54.00 8.81
CA THR A 254 31.98 -53.70 7.73
C THR A 254 32.24 -52.30 7.19
N GLY A 255 32.87 -52.23 6.01
CA GLY A 255 33.34 -51.01 5.36
C GLY A 255 32.27 -49.93 5.19
N SER A 256 32.20 -49.02 6.16
CA SER A 256 31.54 -47.73 6.02
C SER A 256 32.36 -46.85 5.08
N VAL A 257 31.67 -46.16 4.17
CA VAL A 257 32.28 -45.11 3.36
C VAL A 257 32.46 -43.91 4.27
N TYR A 258 33.71 -43.56 4.56
CA TYR A 258 34.03 -42.31 5.22
C TYR A 258 33.64 -41.18 4.28
N LEU A 259 32.62 -40.41 4.64
CA LEU A 259 32.37 -39.13 4.00
C LEU A 259 33.47 -38.20 4.50
N PRO A 260 34.46 -37.82 3.67
CA PRO A 260 35.46 -36.86 4.11
C PRO A 260 34.73 -35.61 4.58
N MET A 261 35.21 -35.02 5.67
CA MET A 261 34.82 -33.69 6.08
C MET A 261 35.14 -32.72 4.94
N SER A 262 34.30 -32.63 3.90
CA SER A 262 34.15 -31.40 3.16
C SER A 262 33.36 -30.48 4.08
N ALA A 263 34.03 -30.06 5.14
CA ALA A 263 33.61 -28.98 5.98
C ALA A 263 33.80 -27.71 5.14
N SER A 264 33.00 -27.56 4.10
CA SER A 264 33.05 -26.44 3.17
C SER A 264 32.79 -25.11 3.88
N CYS A 265 32.32 -25.14 5.15
CA CYS A 265 32.23 -23.98 6.02
C CYS A 265 33.37 -23.84 7.06
N LEU A 266 34.13 -24.91 7.41
CA LEU A 266 35.13 -24.86 8.50
C LEU A 266 36.58 -24.74 8.01
N ASN A 267 36.92 -25.24 6.82
CA ASN A 267 38.32 -25.35 6.39
C ASN A 267 38.84 -24.17 5.55
N GLU A 268 37.96 -23.35 4.94
CA GLU A 268 38.36 -22.21 4.09
C GLU A 268 37.79 -20.84 4.53
N GLY A 269 37.10 -20.79 5.68
CA GLY A 269 36.62 -19.52 6.26
C GLY A 269 35.50 -18.82 5.49
N ARG A 270 34.85 -19.49 4.52
CA ARG A 270 33.61 -18.99 3.91
C ARG A 270 32.59 -20.12 3.80
N CYS A 271 31.41 -19.91 4.37
CA CYS A 271 30.25 -20.72 4.05
C CYS A 271 29.91 -20.54 2.55
N TYR A 272 29.23 -21.52 1.94
CA TYR A 272 28.72 -21.35 0.59
C TYR A 272 27.96 -20.03 0.48
N THR A 273 28.34 -19.23 -0.51
CA THR A 273 27.58 -18.03 -0.85
C THR A 273 26.21 -18.43 -1.39
N ASP A 274 25.23 -17.53 -1.25
CA ASP A 274 23.92 -17.60 -1.91
C ASP A 274 23.99 -18.18 -3.32
N ARG A 275 24.92 -17.63 -4.10
CA ARG A 275 25.15 -17.99 -5.48
C ARG A 275 25.70 -19.41 -5.62
N GLU A 276 26.63 -19.83 -4.75
CA GLU A 276 27.19 -21.19 -4.81
C GLU A 276 26.17 -22.26 -4.41
N ILE A 277 25.26 -21.97 -3.46
CA ILE A 277 24.14 -22.87 -3.13
C ILE A 277 23.17 -23.00 -4.31
N CYS A 278 22.96 -21.90 -5.03
CA CYS A 278 22.14 -21.88 -6.25
C CYS A 278 22.80 -22.59 -7.43
N ASP A 279 24.10 -22.38 -7.62
CA ASP A 279 24.86 -22.90 -8.76
C ASP A 279 25.19 -24.40 -8.59
N ALA A 280 25.10 -24.95 -7.37
CA ALA A 280 25.37 -26.36 -7.07
C ALA A 280 24.16 -27.31 -7.28
N GLY A 281 22.96 -26.78 -7.57
CA GLY A 281 21.81 -27.56 -8.03
C GLY A 281 21.72 -27.59 -9.56
N ASP A 282 21.02 -28.58 -10.13
CA ASP A 282 20.71 -28.58 -11.57
C ASP A 282 20.06 -27.22 -11.96
N PRO A 283 20.61 -26.46 -12.92
CA PRO A 283 20.20 -25.08 -13.21
C PRO A 283 18.73 -24.86 -13.62
N SER A 284 17.91 -25.90 -13.70
CA SER A 284 16.50 -25.79 -14.02
C SER A 284 15.62 -25.74 -12.77
N ASP A 285 15.00 -24.57 -12.58
CA ASP A 285 13.75 -24.28 -11.86
C ASP A 285 13.82 -23.89 -10.37
N PHE A 286 14.52 -24.61 -9.49
CA PHE A 286 14.37 -24.31 -8.04
C PHE A 286 14.86 -22.90 -7.64
N CYS A 287 16.06 -22.49 -8.08
CA CYS A 287 16.57 -21.15 -7.78
C CYS A 287 16.06 -20.07 -8.74
N ARG A 288 15.35 -20.43 -9.82
CA ARG A 288 14.75 -19.42 -10.70
C ARG A 288 13.36 -19.02 -10.21
N ASP A 289 12.61 -19.97 -9.64
CA ASP A 289 11.20 -19.77 -9.32
C ASP A 289 10.97 -19.56 -7.80
N ASN A 290 11.76 -20.17 -6.89
CA ASN A 290 11.61 -20.00 -5.43
C ASN A 290 12.54 -18.96 -4.81
N TYR A 291 13.61 -18.56 -5.50
CA TYR A 291 14.52 -17.50 -5.03
C TYR A 291 13.86 -16.11 -5.07
N ALA A 292 12.78 -15.98 -5.84
CA ALA A 292 11.89 -14.85 -5.74
C ALA A 292 11.36 -14.71 -4.31
N VAL A 293 11.02 -15.77 -3.57
CA VAL A 293 10.31 -15.67 -2.27
C VAL A 293 11.13 -15.03 -1.13
N VAL A 294 12.46 -15.10 -1.20
CA VAL A 294 13.35 -14.46 -0.19
C VAL A 294 13.69 -13.01 -0.57
N PHE A 295 13.45 -12.61 -1.81
CA PHE A 295 13.60 -11.23 -2.30
C PHE A 295 12.28 -10.63 -2.82
N THR A 296 11.16 -11.32 -2.64
CA THR A 296 9.84 -10.84 -3.02
C THR A 296 9.54 -9.71 -2.07
N GLU A 297 8.93 -8.67 -2.61
CA GLU A 297 8.35 -7.64 -1.77
C GLU A 297 7.49 -8.33 -0.70
N SER A 298 7.63 -7.87 0.55
CA SER A 298 6.85 -8.37 1.68
C SER A 298 5.38 -8.54 1.26
N PRO A 299 4.73 -9.68 1.55
CA PRO A 299 3.30 -9.82 1.29
C PRO A 299 2.49 -8.84 2.14
N TYR A 300 3.08 -8.34 3.23
CA TYR A 300 2.59 -7.21 4.00
C TYR A 300 3.05 -5.92 3.33
N GLN A 301 2.18 -5.34 2.52
CA GLN A 301 2.29 -3.97 2.03
C GLN A 301 1.16 -3.16 2.66
N ASP A 302 1.45 -1.94 3.11
CA ASP A 302 0.37 -1.02 3.48
C ASP A 302 -0.53 -0.83 2.26
N GLU A 303 -1.80 -1.22 2.40
CA GLU A 303 -2.79 -0.93 1.36
C GLU A 303 -2.93 0.59 1.20
N SER A 304 -3.34 1.04 0.02
CA SER A 304 -3.64 2.47 -0.18
C SER A 304 -4.73 2.88 0.81
N GLY A 305 -4.39 3.75 1.77
CA GLY A 305 -5.27 4.04 2.89
C GLY A 305 -6.63 4.54 2.44
N ASP A 306 -7.68 3.92 2.98
CA ASP A 306 -9.06 4.31 2.72
C ASP A 306 -9.31 5.76 3.19
N ILE A 307 -10.13 6.47 2.43
CA ILE A 307 -10.45 7.86 2.76
C ILE A 307 -11.45 7.86 3.92
N LYS A 308 -11.08 8.54 5.01
CA LYS A 308 -11.95 8.70 6.17
C LYS A 308 -13.32 9.25 5.74
N PRO A 309 -14.45 8.64 6.15
CA PRO A 309 -15.79 9.10 5.78
C PRO A 309 -16.02 10.59 6.09
N GLY A 310 -15.41 11.10 7.17
CA GLY A 310 -15.46 12.51 7.54
C GLY A 310 -14.79 13.44 6.52
N ALA A 311 -13.69 13.03 5.91
CA ALA A 311 -13.02 13.83 4.88
C ALA A 311 -13.89 13.93 3.62
N VAL A 312 -14.50 12.82 3.19
CA VAL A 312 -15.44 12.81 2.05
C VAL A 312 -16.61 13.75 2.31
N ALA A 313 -17.22 13.67 3.49
CA ALA A 313 -18.33 14.56 3.87
C ALA A 313 -17.93 16.04 3.84
N ALA A 314 -16.74 16.39 4.35
CA ALA A 314 -16.23 17.75 4.33
C ALA A 314 -16.03 18.28 2.90
N PHE A 315 -15.46 17.48 2.00
CA PHE A 315 -15.29 17.88 0.59
C PHE A 315 -16.62 18.07 -0.14
N VAL A 316 -17.60 17.20 0.11
CA VAL A 316 -18.94 17.33 -0.49
C VAL A 316 -19.62 18.61 -0.01
N LEU A 317 -19.58 18.90 1.30
CA LEU A 317 -20.15 20.12 1.87
C LEU A 317 -19.46 21.39 1.34
N ALA A 318 -18.14 21.40 1.29
CA ALA A 318 -17.37 22.53 0.75
C ALA A 318 -17.69 22.78 -0.73
N SER A 319 -17.83 21.72 -1.52
CA SER A 319 -18.18 21.82 -2.94
C SER A 319 -19.60 22.35 -3.14
N LEU A 320 -20.55 21.95 -2.29
CA LEU A 320 -21.93 22.45 -2.33
C LEU A 320 -22.01 23.94 -1.99
N ILE A 321 -21.31 24.38 -0.93
CA ILE A 321 -21.24 25.79 -0.54
C ILE A 321 -20.61 26.62 -1.67
N PHE A 322 -19.53 26.13 -2.26
CA PHE A 322 -18.88 26.79 -3.39
C PHE A 322 -19.82 26.92 -4.60
N ALA A 323 -20.55 25.85 -4.94
CA ALA A 323 -21.53 25.86 -6.03
C ALA A 323 -22.64 26.89 -5.80
N ILE A 324 -23.19 26.98 -4.58
CA ILE A 324 -24.19 27.98 -4.21
C ILE A 324 -23.62 29.40 -4.34
N GLY A 325 -22.40 29.63 -3.85
CA GLY A 325 -21.73 30.92 -3.97
C GLY A 325 -21.50 31.34 -5.42
N LEU A 326 -21.15 30.39 -6.29
CA LEU A 326 -20.96 30.63 -7.71
C LEU A 326 -22.28 30.97 -8.42
N ILE A 327 -23.34 30.21 -8.15
CA ILE A 327 -24.69 30.50 -8.68
C ILE A 327 -25.15 31.88 -8.23
N TYR A 328 -24.94 32.24 -6.96
CA TYR A 328 -25.28 33.56 -6.43
C TYR A 328 -24.50 34.69 -7.12
N THR A 329 -23.21 34.48 -7.40
CA THR A 329 -22.38 35.46 -8.10
C THR A 329 -22.86 35.67 -9.55
N VAL A 330 -23.17 34.58 -10.26
CA VAL A 330 -23.74 34.65 -11.61
C VAL A 330 -25.11 35.36 -11.59
N TYR A 331 -25.95 35.03 -10.60
CA TYR A 331 -27.23 35.70 -10.40
C TYR A 331 -27.06 37.22 -10.23
N LEU A 332 -26.09 37.67 -9.41
CA LEU A 332 -25.80 39.10 -9.24
C LEU A 332 -25.32 39.77 -10.53
N ILE A 333 -24.44 39.10 -11.29
CA ILE A 333 -23.95 39.62 -12.57
C ILE A 333 -25.10 39.73 -13.57
N MET A 334 -25.91 38.69 -13.71
CA MET A 334 -27.06 38.69 -14.62
C MET A 334 -28.09 39.74 -14.23
N ARG A 335 -28.39 39.87 -12.93
CA ARG A 335 -29.29 40.90 -12.41
C ARG A 335 -28.79 42.30 -12.76
N ASN A 336 -27.50 42.57 -12.59
CA ASN A 336 -26.92 43.87 -12.92
C ASN A 336 -26.95 44.13 -14.44
N GLN A 337 -26.66 43.12 -15.27
CA GLN A 337 -26.75 43.24 -16.73
C GLN A 337 -28.19 43.47 -17.20
N GLN A 338 -29.18 42.82 -16.58
CA GLN A 338 -30.60 43.05 -16.88
C GLN A 338 -31.01 44.49 -16.54
N VAL A 339 -30.67 44.96 -15.34
CA VAL A 339 -30.94 46.36 -14.92
C VAL A 339 -30.34 47.35 -15.92
N PHE A 340 -29.07 47.12 -16.32
CA PHE A 340 -28.39 47.96 -17.30
C PHE A 340 -29.10 47.98 -18.66
N ARG A 341 -29.49 46.81 -19.19
CA ARG A 341 -30.24 46.74 -20.46
C ARG A 341 -31.53 47.53 -20.39
N TYR A 342 -32.28 47.38 -19.30
CA TYR A 342 -33.56 48.06 -19.15
C TYR A 342 -33.41 49.57 -18.97
N ARG A 343 -32.39 50.04 -18.24
CA ARG A 343 -32.04 51.46 -18.17
C ARG A 343 -31.65 52.04 -19.53
N TYR A 344 -30.80 51.32 -20.27
CA TYR A 344 -30.43 51.70 -21.64
C TYR A 344 -31.66 51.84 -22.54
N PHE A 345 -32.59 50.87 -22.50
CA PHE A 345 -33.81 50.91 -23.29
C PHE A 345 -34.72 52.06 -22.88
N PHE A 346 -34.88 52.28 -21.58
CA PHE A 346 -35.64 53.40 -21.06
C PHE A 346 -35.08 54.74 -21.54
N ALA A 347 -33.77 54.97 -21.36
CA ALA A 347 -33.11 56.20 -21.80
C ALA A 347 -33.23 56.42 -23.32
N THR A 348 -33.07 55.36 -24.11
CA THR A 348 -33.22 55.45 -25.57
C THR A 348 -34.63 55.89 -25.95
N ARG A 349 -35.67 55.30 -25.34
CA ARG A 349 -37.06 55.67 -25.62
C ARG A 349 -37.39 57.09 -25.19
N MET A 350 -36.83 57.53 -24.07
CA MET A 350 -36.96 58.92 -23.60
C MET A 350 -36.33 59.91 -24.58
N ILE A 351 -35.20 59.56 -25.20
CA ILE A 351 -34.55 60.40 -26.21
C ILE A 351 -35.41 60.45 -27.48
N ASP A 352 -35.91 59.29 -27.93
CA ASP A 352 -36.76 59.20 -29.10
C ASP A 352 -38.09 59.98 -28.91
N SER A 353 -38.63 60.00 -27.69
CA SER A 353 -39.87 60.74 -27.39
C SER A 353 -39.69 62.26 -27.31
N MET A 354 -38.49 62.72 -26.97
CA MET A 354 -38.18 64.16 -26.87
C MET A 354 -38.05 64.87 -28.24
N GLU A 355 -38.33 64.21 -29.38
CA GLU A 355 -38.39 64.76 -30.76
C GLU A 355 -37.42 65.94 -31.02
N THR A 356 -36.14 65.78 -30.67
CA THR A 356 -35.17 66.88 -30.76
C THR A 356 -33.92 66.45 -31.51
N ASP A 357 -33.55 67.25 -32.51
CA ASP A 357 -32.22 67.22 -33.18
C ASP A 357 -31.07 67.62 -32.24
N LYS A 358 -31.35 67.77 -30.93
CA LYS A 358 -30.40 68.24 -29.93
C LYS A 358 -29.40 67.15 -29.59
N HIS A 359 -28.15 67.54 -29.41
CA HIS A 359 -27.18 66.64 -28.81
C HIS A 359 -27.49 66.45 -27.31
N LEU A 360 -27.02 65.32 -26.77
CA LEU A 360 -27.35 64.87 -25.41
C LEU A 360 -26.90 65.83 -24.30
N ASP A 361 -25.86 66.61 -24.55
CA ASP A 361 -25.33 67.64 -23.66
C ASP A 361 -26.13 68.96 -23.71
N GLU A 362 -27.11 69.07 -24.61
CA GLU A 362 -27.93 70.27 -24.81
C GLU A 362 -29.30 70.20 -24.09
N PHE A 363 -29.59 69.10 -23.39
CA PHE A 363 -30.84 68.97 -22.61
C PHE A 363 -30.78 69.81 -21.34
N THR A 364 -31.76 70.72 -21.20
CA THR A 364 -31.93 71.54 -19.99
C THR A 364 -32.90 70.88 -19.00
N ALA A 365 -32.87 71.30 -17.74
CA ALA A 365 -33.83 70.84 -16.73
C ALA A 365 -35.29 71.10 -17.15
N ASP A 366 -35.54 72.17 -17.92
CA ASP A 366 -36.87 72.50 -18.46
C ASP A 366 -37.31 71.51 -19.54
N ASP A 367 -36.38 71.01 -20.36
CA ASP A 367 -36.68 69.99 -21.37
C ASP A 367 -37.08 68.66 -20.68
N VAL A 368 -36.39 68.27 -19.61
CA VAL A 368 -36.73 67.09 -18.80
C VAL A 368 -38.07 67.27 -18.06
N ASN A 369 -38.35 68.46 -17.54
CA ASN A 369 -39.64 68.75 -16.89
C ASN A 369 -40.81 68.68 -17.87
N LYS A 370 -40.65 69.24 -19.08
CA LYS A 370 -41.68 69.15 -20.13
C LYS A 370 -41.98 67.70 -20.51
N GLU A 371 -40.95 66.88 -20.67
CA GLU A 371 -41.16 65.47 -21.02
C GLU A 371 -41.78 64.68 -19.85
N TYR A 372 -41.42 65.00 -18.61
CA TYR A 372 -42.10 64.42 -17.45
C TYR A 372 -43.58 64.79 -17.41
N GLU A 373 -43.93 66.07 -17.62
CA GLU A 373 -45.32 66.52 -17.69
C GLU A 373 -46.09 65.84 -18.83
N HIS A 374 -45.45 65.70 -19.99
CA HIS A 374 -45.99 64.99 -21.15
C HIS A 374 -46.26 63.51 -20.83
N LEU A 375 -45.32 62.82 -20.19
CA LEU A 375 -45.51 61.44 -19.72
C LEU A 375 -46.62 61.33 -18.68
N VAL A 376 -46.70 62.25 -17.74
CA VAL A 376 -47.78 62.29 -16.74
C VAL A 376 -49.15 62.44 -17.43
N GLU A 377 -49.25 63.29 -18.45
CA GLU A 377 -50.47 63.46 -19.24
C GLU A 377 -50.84 62.18 -20.00
N LEU A 378 -49.87 61.58 -20.70
CA LEU A 378 -50.04 60.30 -21.41
C LEU A 378 -50.48 59.16 -20.47
N LEU A 379 -49.93 59.14 -19.25
CA LEU A 379 -50.20 58.14 -18.22
C LEU A 379 -51.40 58.50 -17.32
N ARG A 380 -52.23 59.47 -17.72
CA ARG A 380 -53.49 59.86 -17.04
C ARG A 380 -53.32 60.40 -15.63
N GLY A 381 -52.27 61.20 -15.41
CA GLY A 381 -52.12 62.08 -14.26
C GLY A 381 -51.12 61.62 -13.20
N LYS A 382 -50.63 60.37 -13.26
CA LYS A 382 -49.53 59.88 -12.42
C LYS A 382 -48.72 58.80 -13.13
N ILE A 383 -47.42 58.78 -12.89
CA ILE A 383 -46.54 57.68 -13.30
C ILE A 383 -46.59 56.62 -12.21
N ASN A 384 -47.39 55.56 -12.41
CA ASN A 384 -47.43 54.41 -11.52
C ASN A 384 -46.87 53.17 -12.22
N GLN A 385 -46.68 52.11 -11.46
CA GLN A 385 -46.04 50.88 -11.93
C GLN A 385 -46.77 50.30 -13.16
N GLU A 386 -48.10 50.15 -13.11
CA GLU A 386 -48.88 49.57 -14.21
C GLU A 386 -48.89 50.46 -15.46
N SER A 387 -49.05 51.78 -15.30
CA SER A 387 -49.14 52.72 -16.42
C SER A 387 -47.80 52.82 -17.15
N MET A 388 -46.69 52.83 -16.41
CA MET A 388 -45.35 52.80 -16.98
C MET A 388 -45.03 51.47 -17.68
N TYR A 389 -45.47 50.33 -17.12
CA TYR A 389 -45.31 49.02 -17.78
C TYR A 389 -46.05 48.98 -19.12
N GLU A 390 -47.30 49.43 -19.15
CA GLU A 390 -48.12 49.47 -20.36
C GLU A 390 -47.48 50.37 -21.43
N TRP A 391 -46.98 51.54 -21.04
CA TRP A 391 -46.31 52.47 -21.94
C TRP A 391 -44.99 51.94 -22.51
N LEU A 392 -44.19 51.24 -21.70
CA LEU A 392 -42.97 50.58 -22.17
C LEU A 392 -43.28 49.38 -23.08
N SER A 393 -44.33 48.61 -22.76
CA SER A 393 -44.71 47.39 -23.47
C SER A 393 -45.42 47.61 -24.80
N THR A 394 -45.97 48.82 -25.03
CA THR A 394 -46.71 49.17 -26.26
C THR A 394 -45.82 49.71 -27.39
N GLY A 395 -44.52 49.89 -27.16
CA GLY A 395 -43.56 50.40 -28.14
C GLY A 395 -42.91 49.33 -29.04
N GLU A 396 -42.09 49.78 -30.00
CA GLU A 396 -41.28 48.92 -30.89
C GLU A 396 -40.19 48.11 -30.17
N LEU A 397 -40.04 48.29 -28.86
CA LEU A 397 -39.00 47.66 -28.03
C LEU A 397 -39.27 46.19 -27.69
N GLY A 398 -40.44 45.67 -28.06
CA GLY A 398 -40.82 44.28 -27.81
C GLY A 398 -41.40 44.05 -26.40
N TYR A 399 -41.88 42.83 -26.17
CA TYR A 399 -42.51 42.43 -24.92
C TYR A 399 -41.48 42.38 -23.78
N MET A 400 -41.67 43.21 -22.74
CA MET A 400 -40.95 43.12 -21.48
C MET A 400 -41.76 42.25 -20.52
N ASP A 401 -41.14 41.25 -19.89
CA ASP A 401 -41.82 40.48 -18.86
C ASP A 401 -42.06 41.34 -17.61
N TRP A 402 -43.17 41.09 -16.91
CA TRP A 402 -43.53 41.85 -15.71
C TRP A 402 -42.46 41.76 -14.60
N GLY A 403 -41.79 40.60 -14.45
CA GLY A 403 -40.74 40.44 -13.45
C GLY A 403 -39.53 41.32 -13.73
N ASP A 404 -39.16 41.44 -15.00
CA ASP A 404 -38.07 42.30 -15.46
C ASP A 404 -38.42 43.78 -15.32
N PHE A 405 -39.65 44.16 -15.65
CA PHE A 405 -40.15 45.51 -15.41
C PHE A 405 -40.18 45.84 -13.91
N ALA A 406 -40.59 44.93 -13.05
CA ALA A 406 -40.62 45.17 -11.60
C ALA A 406 -39.21 45.47 -11.04
N VAL A 407 -38.16 44.84 -11.61
CA VAL A 407 -36.76 45.14 -11.25
C VAL A 407 -36.36 46.54 -11.71
N LEU A 408 -36.79 46.97 -12.89
CA LEU A 408 -36.59 48.33 -13.39
C LEU A 408 -37.34 49.36 -12.52
N TRP A 409 -38.61 49.09 -12.24
CA TRP A 409 -39.48 49.96 -11.44
C TRP A 409 -38.91 50.17 -10.04
N ALA A 410 -38.39 49.12 -9.40
CA ALA A 410 -37.74 49.23 -8.08
C ALA A 410 -36.48 50.12 -8.05
N GLN A 411 -35.93 50.50 -9.22
CA GLN A 411 -34.86 51.49 -9.32
C GLN A 411 -35.39 52.92 -9.54
N LEU A 412 -36.56 53.04 -10.16
CA LEU A 412 -37.25 54.30 -10.40
C LEU A 412 -37.99 54.75 -9.13
N ASP A 413 -38.86 53.90 -8.59
CA ASP A 413 -39.58 54.10 -7.33
C ASP A 413 -38.73 53.60 -6.15
N ARG A 414 -37.81 54.45 -5.70
CA ARG A 414 -36.81 54.08 -4.68
C ARG A 414 -37.41 54.13 -3.28
N ASP A 415 -38.40 54.99 -3.06
CA ASP A 415 -39.09 55.12 -1.78
C ASP A 415 -40.22 54.10 -1.59
N LYS A 416 -40.58 53.35 -2.65
CA LYS A 416 -41.64 52.33 -2.68
C LYS A 416 -43.03 52.93 -2.44
N SER A 417 -43.24 54.17 -2.88
CA SER A 417 -44.53 54.84 -2.79
C SER A 417 -45.55 54.28 -3.79
N GLY A 418 -45.10 53.56 -4.82
CA GLY A 418 -45.93 53.03 -5.90
C GLY A 418 -46.14 54.02 -7.06
N ASP A 419 -45.72 55.28 -6.89
CA ASP A 419 -45.76 56.35 -7.88
C ASP A 419 -44.34 56.91 -8.07
N ALA A 420 -43.88 57.14 -9.29
CA ALA A 420 -42.58 57.78 -9.54
C ALA A 420 -42.72 59.31 -9.54
N GLY A 421 -42.14 59.98 -8.54
CA GLY A 421 -42.11 61.44 -8.49
C GLY A 421 -41.11 62.06 -9.47
N PHE A 422 -41.22 63.37 -9.73
CA PHE A 422 -40.32 64.07 -10.65
C PHE A 422 -38.83 63.94 -10.28
N LEU A 423 -38.50 64.02 -8.98
CA LEU A 423 -37.12 63.88 -8.50
C LEU A 423 -36.57 62.46 -8.71
N GLU A 424 -37.40 61.46 -8.48
CA GLU A 424 -37.04 60.05 -8.71
C GLU A 424 -36.85 59.77 -10.19
N PHE A 425 -37.77 60.29 -11.01
CA PHE A 425 -37.67 60.27 -12.46
C PHE A 425 -36.37 60.92 -12.94
N CYS A 426 -36.08 62.16 -12.54
CA CYS A 426 -34.83 62.85 -12.91
C CYS A 426 -33.58 62.07 -12.46
N SER A 427 -33.58 61.54 -11.23
CA SER A 427 -32.48 60.73 -10.72
C SER A 427 -32.28 59.48 -11.55
N PHE A 428 -33.35 58.74 -11.83
CA PHE A 428 -33.31 57.50 -12.60
C PHE A 428 -32.84 57.75 -14.04
N LEU A 429 -33.35 58.80 -14.66
CA LEU A 429 -32.98 59.23 -16.00
C LEU A 429 -31.49 59.63 -16.05
N GLY A 430 -31.02 60.42 -15.09
CA GLY A 430 -29.61 60.82 -14.97
C GLY A 430 -28.65 59.63 -14.90
N HIS A 431 -29.01 58.58 -14.15
CA HIS A 431 -28.23 57.34 -14.12
C HIS A 431 -28.29 56.58 -15.45
N SER A 432 -29.46 56.52 -16.07
CA SER A 432 -29.68 55.83 -17.35
C SER A 432 -28.95 56.53 -18.51
N TRP A 433 -28.79 57.85 -18.46
CA TRP A 433 -28.02 58.64 -19.44
C TRP A 433 -26.53 58.38 -19.38
N ALA A 434 -25.93 58.35 -18.18
CA ALA A 434 -24.51 58.04 -18.04
C ALA A 434 -24.17 56.64 -18.61
N GLU A 435 -25.09 55.68 -18.44
CA GLU A 435 -24.97 54.33 -19.00
C GLU A 435 -25.07 54.33 -20.55
N LEU A 436 -25.97 55.14 -21.12
CA LEU A 436 -26.10 55.31 -22.56
C LEU A 436 -24.84 55.88 -23.20
N GLU A 437 -24.24 56.92 -22.60
CA GLU A 437 -22.99 57.52 -23.08
C GLU A 437 -21.82 56.52 -23.06
N ALA A 438 -21.71 55.74 -21.98
CA ALA A 438 -20.71 54.69 -21.88
C ALA A 438 -20.86 53.65 -23.01
N CYS A 439 -22.09 53.22 -23.32
CA CYS A 439 -22.35 52.33 -24.45
C CYS A 439 -22.00 52.94 -25.81
N LYS A 440 -22.27 54.23 -26.02
CA LYS A 440 -21.91 54.92 -27.27
C LYS A 440 -20.39 55.01 -27.43
N ALA A 441 -19.66 55.35 -26.38
CA ALA A 441 -18.20 55.42 -26.38
C ALA A 441 -17.56 54.06 -26.71
N GLU A 442 -18.10 52.96 -26.16
CA GLU A 442 -17.59 51.60 -26.43
C GLU A 442 -17.81 51.17 -27.90
N ARG A 443 -18.94 51.53 -28.51
CA ARG A 443 -19.21 51.25 -29.94
C ARG A 443 -18.28 52.02 -30.88
N VAL A 444 -17.97 53.28 -30.57
CA VAL A 444 -17.03 54.09 -31.35
C VAL A 444 -15.62 53.48 -31.30
N GLY A 445 -15.17 53.06 -30.11
CA GLY A 445 -13.86 52.41 -29.93
C GLY A 445 -13.72 51.07 -30.66
N TYR A 446 -14.79 50.28 -30.77
CA TYR A 446 -14.80 49.05 -31.57
C TYR A 446 -14.73 49.32 -33.08
N SER A 447 -15.32 50.42 -33.57
CA SER A 447 -15.27 50.77 -34.99
C SER A 447 -13.87 51.24 -35.44
N GLU A 448 -13.08 51.80 -34.53
CA GLU A 448 -11.70 52.23 -34.81
C GLU A 448 -10.69 51.08 -34.74
N GLN A 449 -10.94 50.03 -33.94
CA GLN A 449 -10.04 48.87 -33.84
C GLN A 449 -10.36 47.72 -34.83
N GLY A 450 -11.55 47.70 -35.43
CA GLY A 450 -11.96 46.67 -36.40
C GLY A 450 -11.48 46.86 -37.85
N GLY A 451 -10.63 47.86 -38.12
CA GLY A 451 -10.25 48.31 -39.47
C GLY A 451 -8.97 47.69 -40.08
N ALA A 452 -8.53 46.52 -39.64
CA ALA A 452 -7.47 45.76 -40.31
C ALA A 452 -7.95 44.33 -40.58
N VAL A 453 -8.69 44.14 -41.67
CA VAL A 453 -8.80 42.84 -42.31
C VAL A 453 -7.40 42.53 -42.85
N PRO A 454 -6.73 41.43 -42.43
CA PRO A 454 -5.50 41.03 -43.08
C PRO A 454 -5.83 40.66 -44.53
N ASP A 455 -5.25 41.39 -45.49
CA ASP A 455 -5.23 41.00 -46.89
C ASP A 455 -4.57 39.62 -46.99
N ASN A 456 -5.39 38.60 -47.20
CA ASN A 456 -4.94 37.27 -47.55
C ASN A 456 -4.88 37.21 -49.09
N ASP A 457 -3.85 37.86 -49.63
CA ASP A 457 -3.43 37.70 -51.03
C ASP A 457 -2.34 36.61 -51.12
N GLY A 458 -2.63 35.58 -51.93
CA GLY A 458 -1.67 34.61 -52.50
C GLY A 458 -1.36 33.39 -51.62
N ASP A 459 -1.37 32.14 -52.09
CA ASP A 459 -1.30 31.61 -53.45
C ASP A 459 -1.85 30.18 -53.49
N MET A 460 -2.25 29.76 -54.70
CA MET A 460 -2.42 28.36 -55.10
C MET A 460 -1.10 27.59 -55.10
#